data_AF-A0A6U3USD8-F1
#
_entry.id   AF-A0A6U3USD8-F1
#
_cell.length_a   1.000
_cell.length_b   1.000
_cell.length_c   1.000
_cell.angle_alpha   90.00
_cell.angle_beta   90.00
_cell.angle_gamma   90.00
#
_symmetry.space_group_name_H-M   'P 1'
#
loop_
_entity.id
_entity.type
_entity.pdbx_description
1 polymer ?
#
loop_
_entity_poly.entity_id
_entity_poly.type
_entity_poly.pdbx_seq_one_letter_code
_entity_poly.pdbx_strand_id
1 'polypeptide(L)'
;TAPLFMDVFNQEWENTIYDKFQEVTQSGALEKITYGLLCGFFSGYALKRIGKLIAALIGIVFILLQILSYYGYITVDQDKITNDVQNMFSSSEWLEGLQGKTMTVLTYNLPAGGGFAAGFVLGFKIG
;
A
#
# COMPACT_ATOMS: atom_id res chain seq x y z
N THR A 1 -32.66 -24.77 -22.08
CA THR A 1 -33.59 -23.61 -22.00
C THR A 1 -33.34 -22.95 -20.67
N ALA A 2 -32.64 -21.81 -20.66
CA ALA A 2 -32.44 -21.07 -19.41
C ALA A 2 -33.82 -20.73 -18.80
N PRO A 3 -34.00 -20.89 -17.48
CA PRO A 3 -35.30 -20.65 -16.87
C PRO A 3 -35.57 -19.15 -16.83
N LEU A 4 -36.80 -18.76 -17.18
CA LEU A 4 -37.30 -17.38 -17.32
C LEU A 4 -36.93 -16.41 -16.18
N PHE A 5 -36.69 -16.92 -14.97
CA PHE A 5 -36.26 -16.11 -13.83
C PHE A 5 -34.80 -15.63 -13.96
N MET A 6 -33.94 -16.38 -14.63
CA MET A 6 -32.53 -16.01 -14.83
C MET A 6 -32.41 -14.83 -15.79
N ASP A 7 -33.26 -14.75 -16.81
CA ASP A 7 -33.29 -13.64 -17.74
C ASP A 7 -33.80 -12.36 -17.05
N VAL A 8 -34.87 -12.47 -16.25
CA VAL A 8 -35.41 -11.34 -15.47
C VAL A 8 -34.41 -10.85 -14.42
N PHE A 9 -33.80 -11.76 -13.67
CA PHE A 9 -32.79 -11.43 -12.68
C PHE A 9 -31.55 -10.80 -13.32
N ASN A 10 -31.06 -11.35 -14.43
CA ASN A 10 -29.90 -10.79 -15.14
C ASN A 10 -30.19 -9.39 -15.68
N GLN A 11 -31.39 -9.15 -16.19
CA GLN A 11 -31.81 -7.84 -16.69
C GLN A 11 -31.89 -6.79 -15.58
N GLU A 12 -32.47 -7.11 -14.42
CA GLU A 12 -32.50 -6.22 -13.26
C GLU A 12 -31.11 -5.96 -12.70
N TRP A 13 -30.27 -7.01 -12.64
CA TRP A 13 -28.91 -6.90 -12.15
C TRP A 13 -28.05 -6.03 -13.06
N GLU A 14 -28.14 -6.22 -14.37
CA GLU A 14 -27.48 -5.38 -15.37
C GLU A 14 -27.91 -3.92 -15.22
N ASN A 15 -29.21 -3.62 -15.20
CA ASN A 15 -29.70 -2.25 -15.04
C ASN A 15 -29.23 -1.60 -13.73
N THR A 16 -29.21 -2.36 -12.63
CA THR A 16 -28.70 -1.90 -11.33
C THR A 16 -27.21 -1.58 -11.37
N ILE A 17 -26.44 -2.39 -12.10
CA ILE A 17 -25.01 -2.22 -12.29
C ILE A 17 -24.71 -0.99 -13.14
N TYR A 18 -25.45 -0.80 -14.24
CA TYR A 18 -25.29 0.35 -15.12
C TYR A 18 -25.58 1.68 -14.40
N ASP A 19 -26.65 1.75 -13.61
CA ASP A 19 -26.97 2.95 -12.83
C ASP A 19 -25.89 3.27 -11.80
N LYS A 20 -25.36 2.26 -11.10
CA LYS A 20 -24.25 2.44 -10.16
C LYS A 20 -22.97 2.91 -10.85
N PHE A 21 -22.66 2.38 -12.04
CA PHE A 21 -21.49 2.84 -12.79
C PHE A 21 -21.63 4.28 -13.29
N GLN A 22 -22.83 4.69 -13.70
CA GLN A 22 -23.11 6.07 -14.09
C GLN A 22 -23.03 7.03 -12.89
N GLU A 23 -23.49 6.62 -11.72
CA GLU A 23 -23.36 7.36 -10.46
C GLU A 23 -21.87 7.54 -10.04
N VAL A 24 -21.05 6.51 -10.18
CA VAL A 24 -19.59 6.57 -9.94
C VAL A 24 -18.88 7.45 -10.96
N THR A 25 -19.37 7.50 -12.19
CA THR A 25 -18.84 8.35 -13.26
C THR A 25 -19.18 9.82 -13.02
N GLN A 26 -20.42 10.14 -12.63
CA GLN A 26 -20.86 11.52 -12.37
C GLN A 26 -20.32 12.09 -11.06
N SER A 27 -20.01 11.25 -10.07
CA SER A 27 -19.46 11.69 -8.78
C SER A 27 -17.96 12.05 -8.82
N GLY A 28 -17.30 11.98 -9.98
CA GLY A 28 -15.86 12.22 -10.13
C GLY A 28 -14.98 11.16 -9.44
N ALA A 29 -15.58 10.05 -8.97
CA ALA A 29 -14.87 8.96 -8.31
C ALA A 29 -13.99 8.16 -9.29
N LEU A 30 -14.40 8.08 -10.57
CA LEU A 30 -13.63 7.41 -11.61
C LEU A 30 -12.27 8.08 -11.86
N GLU A 31 -12.23 9.41 -11.90
CA GLU A 31 -10.97 10.16 -12.00
C GLU A 31 -10.05 9.85 -10.82
N LYS A 32 -10.62 9.85 -9.60
CA LYS A 32 -9.84 9.53 -8.39
C LYS A 32 -9.26 8.11 -8.43
N ILE A 33 -9.99 7.12 -8.94
CA ILE A 33 -9.51 5.74 -9.12
C ILE A 33 -8.34 5.70 -10.11
N THR A 34 -8.47 6.33 -11.28
CA THR A 34 -7.45 6.27 -12.33
C THR A 34 -6.17 7.01 -11.93
N TYR A 35 -6.29 8.20 -11.33
CA TYR A 35 -5.14 8.91 -10.74
C TYR A 35 -4.48 8.11 -9.63
N GLY A 36 -5.28 7.53 -8.72
CA GLY A 36 -4.79 6.63 -7.69
C GLY A 36 -4.00 5.48 -8.30
N LEU A 37 -4.56 4.79 -9.29
CA LEU A 37 -3.96 3.64 -9.95
C LEU A 37 -2.65 3.98 -10.66
N LEU A 38 -2.60 5.08 -11.40
CA LEU A 38 -1.36 5.52 -12.05
C LEU A 38 -0.27 5.85 -11.03
N CYS A 39 -0.59 6.67 -10.02
CA CYS A 39 0.34 7.00 -8.94
C CYS A 39 0.82 5.76 -8.19
N GLY A 40 -0.10 4.83 -7.91
CA GLY A 40 0.21 3.54 -7.31
C GLY A 40 1.18 2.75 -8.18
N PHE A 41 0.90 2.62 -9.46
CA PHE A 41 1.72 1.90 -10.42
C PHE A 41 3.15 2.45 -10.49
N PHE A 42 3.32 3.76 -10.64
CA PHE A 42 4.64 4.39 -10.65
C PHE A 42 5.38 4.22 -9.31
N SER A 43 4.67 4.36 -8.18
CA SER A 43 5.23 4.15 -6.85
C SER A 43 5.70 2.71 -6.64
N GLY A 44 4.90 1.71 -7.02
CA GLY A 44 5.24 0.29 -6.92
C GLY A 44 6.43 -0.09 -7.79
N TYR A 45 6.50 0.44 -9.02
CA TYR A 45 7.63 0.23 -9.93
C TYR A 45 8.93 0.84 -9.38
N ALA A 46 8.87 2.08 -8.88
CA ALA A 46 10.01 2.75 -8.26
C ALA A 46 10.49 2.00 -6.99
N LEU A 47 9.56 1.55 -6.15
CA LEU A 47 9.87 0.84 -4.92
C LEU A 47 10.65 -0.44 -5.19
N LYS A 48 10.34 -1.19 -6.26
CA LYS A 48 11.08 -2.43 -6.57
C LYS A 48 12.52 -2.16 -7.01
N ARG A 49 12.76 -1.07 -7.74
CA ARG A 49 14.11 -0.64 -8.15
C ARG A 49 14.95 -0.22 -6.95
N ILE A 50 14.38 0.60 -6.07
CA ILE A 50 15.04 1.07 -4.85
C ILE A 50 15.20 -0.09 -3.86
N GLY A 51 14.20 -0.96 -3.73
CA GLY A 51 14.21 -2.13 -2.86
C GLY A 51 15.32 -3.12 -3.21
N LYS A 52 15.58 -3.35 -4.50
CA LYS A 52 16.73 -4.16 -4.95
C LYS A 52 18.06 -3.54 -4.54
N LEU A 53 18.22 -2.22 -4.65
CA LEU A 53 19.44 -1.52 -4.22
C LEU A 53 19.63 -1.57 -2.71
N ILE A 54 18.58 -1.28 -1.94
CA ILE A 54 18.61 -1.34 -0.47
C ILE A 54 18.90 -2.77 -0.01
N ALA A 55 18.26 -3.78 -0.59
CA ALA A 55 18.51 -5.18 -0.24
C ALA A 55 19.96 -5.59 -0.52
N ALA A 56 20.53 -5.15 -1.65
CA ALA A 56 21.94 -5.39 -1.95
C ALA A 56 22.87 -4.70 -0.93
N LEU A 57 22.59 -3.44 -0.59
CA LEU A 57 23.37 -2.68 0.39
C LEU A 57 23.32 -3.33 1.78
N ILE A 58 22.13 -3.72 2.24
CA ILE A 58 21.94 -4.44 3.50
C ILE A 58 22.70 -5.77 3.48
N GLY A 59 22.64 -6.52 2.37
CA GLY A 59 23.38 -7.78 2.22
C GLY A 59 24.90 -7.59 2.32
N ILE A 60 25.43 -6.55 1.67
CA ILE A 60 26.86 -6.20 1.75
C ILE A 60 27.23 -5.84 3.18
N VAL A 61 26.46 -4.96 3.83
CA VAL A 61 26.69 -4.57 5.23
C VAL A 61 26.62 -5.79 6.15
N PHE A 62 25.68 -6.70 5.93
CA PHE A 62 25.55 -7.93 6.70
C PHE A 62 26.79 -8.82 6.58
N ILE A 63 27.32 -9.02 5.37
CA ILE A 63 28.55 -9.80 5.15
C ILE A 63 29.75 -9.13 5.85
N LEU A 64 29.88 -7.80 5.74
CA LEU A 64 30.93 -7.05 6.43
C LEU A 64 30.82 -7.22 7.96
N LEU A 65 29.61 -7.18 8.50
CA LEU A 65 29.35 -7.41 9.93
C LEU A 65 29.70 -8.84 10.35
N GLN A 66 29.42 -9.86 9.54
CA GLN A 66 29.82 -11.24 9.84
C GLN A 66 31.35 -11.37 9.95
N ILE A 67 32.10 -10.74 9.05
CA ILE A 67 33.57 -10.72 9.08
C ILE A 67 34.07 -9.96 10.31
N LEU A 68 33.53 -8.78 10.57
CA LEU A 68 33.94 -7.94 11.70
C LEU A 68 33.57 -8.57 13.05
N SER A 69 32.45 -9.30 13.11
CA SER A 69 32.06 -10.11 14.26
C SER A 69 33.01 -11.29 14.48
N TYR A 70 33.53 -11.88 13.40
CA TYR A 70 34.54 -12.95 13.50
C TYR A 70 35.87 -12.44 14.07
N TYR A 71 36.20 -11.15 13.89
CA TYR A 71 37.37 -10.50 14.46
C TYR A 71 37.13 -9.87 15.85
N GLY A 72 35.90 -9.94 16.39
CA GLY A 72 35.62 -9.71 17.82
C GLY A 72 35.59 -8.25 18.30
N TYR A 73 35.00 -7.30 17.56
CA TYR A 73 35.06 -5.88 17.93
C TYR A 73 33.73 -5.14 18.23
N ILE A 74 32.58 -5.81 18.41
CA ILE A 74 31.33 -5.05 18.65
C ILE A 74 30.62 -5.48 19.92
N THR A 75 31.08 -4.93 21.04
CA THR A 75 30.23 -4.65 22.20
C THR A 75 29.26 -3.54 21.78
N VAL A 76 28.06 -3.94 21.32
CA VAL A 76 26.96 -2.99 21.10
C VAL A 76 26.49 -2.53 22.47
N ASP A 77 26.73 -1.26 22.81
CA ASP A 77 26.09 -0.58 23.93
C ASP A 77 24.56 -0.53 23.67
N GLN A 78 23.82 -1.49 24.23
CA GLN A 78 22.38 -1.72 24.02
C GLN A 78 21.48 -0.66 24.68
N ASP A 79 22.01 0.07 25.65
CA ASP A 79 21.21 0.93 26.54
C ASP A 79 20.81 2.27 25.90
N LYS A 80 21.60 2.78 24.95
CA LYS A 80 21.28 4.05 24.25
C LYS A 80 20.30 3.87 23.10
N ILE A 81 20.44 2.76 22.36
CA ILE A 81 19.58 2.45 21.21
C ILE A 81 18.14 2.17 21.68
N THR A 82 18.00 1.45 22.79
CA THR A 82 16.69 1.10 23.33
C THR A 82 15.90 2.33 23.80
N ASN A 83 16.58 3.30 24.43
CA ASN A 83 15.94 4.53 24.91
C ASN A 83 15.50 5.47 23.76
N ASP A 84 16.31 5.63 22.71
CA ASP A 84 15.92 6.47 21.56
C ASP A 84 14.80 5.84 20.73
N VAL A 85 14.82 4.51 20.55
CA VAL A 85 13.75 3.79 19.87
C VAL A 85 12.46 3.84 20.69
N GLN A 86 12.53 3.71 22.02
CA GLN A 86 11.36 3.86 22.88
C GLN A 86 10.77 5.25 22.82
N ASN A 87 11.58 6.32 22.84
CA ASN A 87 11.06 7.69 22.74
C ASN A 87 10.44 8.01 21.37
N MET A 88 10.95 7.44 20.28
CA MET A 88 10.34 7.58 18.95
C MET A 88 9.08 6.73 18.75
N PHE A 89 9.04 5.50 19.29
CA PHE A 89 7.88 4.61 19.16
C PHE A 89 6.77 4.89 20.19
N SER A 90 7.09 5.49 21.33
CA SER A 90 6.11 5.86 22.36
C SER A 90 5.35 7.15 22.05
N SER A 91 5.69 7.84 20.96
CA SER A 91 4.79 8.81 20.33
C SER A 91 3.60 8.05 19.71
N SER A 92 2.70 7.60 20.57
CA SER A 92 1.36 7.12 20.25
C SER A 92 0.60 8.09 19.33
N GLU A 93 1.04 9.34 19.24
CA GLU A 93 0.58 10.39 18.33
C GLU A 93 0.70 10.00 16.83
N TRP A 94 1.74 9.26 16.40
CA TRP A 94 1.84 8.80 15.01
C TRP A 94 0.85 7.68 14.71
N LEU A 95 0.70 6.74 15.65
CA LEU A 95 -0.24 5.64 15.52
C LEU A 95 -1.68 6.14 15.60
N GLU A 96 -2.03 7.01 16.55
CA GLU A 96 -3.37 7.61 16.71
C GLU A 96 -3.75 8.53 15.53
N GLY A 97 -2.80 9.33 15.03
CA GLY A 97 -3.00 10.18 13.86
C GLY A 97 -3.21 9.38 12.57
N LEU A 98 -2.60 8.19 12.47
CA LEU A 98 -2.90 7.24 11.40
C LEU A 98 -4.34 6.78 11.51
N GLN A 99 -4.79 6.20 12.62
CA GLN A 99 -6.14 5.60 12.75
C GLN A 99 -7.26 6.61 12.48
N GLY A 100 -7.16 7.84 13.00
CA GLY A 100 -8.20 8.87 12.80
C GLY A 100 -8.26 9.45 11.38
N LYS A 101 -7.11 9.66 10.73
CA LYS A 101 -7.06 10.18 9.35
C LYS A 101 -7.25 9.09 8.31
N THR A 102 -6.78 7.87 8.58
CA THR A 102 -6.97 6.71 7.72
C THR A 102 -8.44 6.35 7.64
N MET A 103 -9.22 6.34 8.73
CA MET A 103 -10.66 6.03 8.63
C MET A 103 -11.44 7.06 7.81
N THR A 104 -11.11 8.35 7.93
CA THR A 104 -11.79 9.42 7.17
C THR A 104 -11.31 9.48 5.71
N VAL A 105 -10.01 9.30 5.46
CA VAL A 105 -9.43 9.30 4.10
C VAL A 105 -9.74 8.01 3.36
N LEU A 106 -9.78 6.85 4.03
CA LEU A 106 -10.26 5.60 3.45
C LEU A 106 -11.75 5.70 3.13
N THR A 107 -12.59 6.25 4.00
CA THR A 107 -14.03 6.33 3.70
C THR A 107 -14.34 7.31 2.57
N TYR A 108 -13.62 8.44 2.45
CA TYR A 108 -13.85 9.45 1.40
C TYR A 108 -13.02 9.26 0.12
N ASN A 109 -11.91 8.52 0.18
CA ASN A 109 -11.03 8.21 -0.96
C ASN A 109 -10.90 6.71 -1.20
N LEU A 110 -11.80 5.87 -0.71
CA LEU A 110 -11.82 4.42 -0.95
C LEU A 110 -11.66 4.06 -2.43
N PRO A 111 -12.34 4.76 -3.38
CA PRO A 111 -12.10 4.56 -4.80
C PRO A 111 -10.65 4.88 -5.20
N ALA A 112 -10.11 6.01 -4.75
CA ALA A 112 -8.75 6.44 -5.08
C ALA A 112 -7.67 5.56 -4.43
N GLY A 113 -7.84 5.21 -3.16
CA GLY A 113 -6.95 4.36 -2.38
C GLY A 113 -7.00 2.91 -2.85
N GLY A 114 -8.17 2.41 -3.24
CA GLY A 114 -8.34 1.12 -3.89
C GLY A 114 -7.65 1.08 -5.26
N GLY A 115 -7.84 2.12 -6.08
CA GLY A 115 -7.11 2.31 -7.33
C GLY A 115 -5.60 2.32 -7.11
N PHE A 116 -5.12 3.11 -6.15
CA PHE A 116 -3.70 3.19 -5.78
C PHE A 116 -3.13 1.86 -5.31
N ALA A 117 -3.79 1.15 -4.39
CA ALA A 117 -3.32 -0.13 -3.91
C ALA A 117 -3.25 -1.17 -5.04
N ALA A 118 -4.27 -1.22 -5.89
CA ALA A 118 -4.30 -2.10 -7.07
C ALA A 118 -3.16 -1.74 -8.04
N GLY A 119 -3.03 -0.46 -8.39
CA GLY A 119 -1.95 0.04 -9.25
C GLY A 119 -0.57 -0.25 -8.66
N PHE A 120 -0.39 -0.05 -7.36
CA PHE A 120 0.85 -0.29 -6.63
C PHE A 120 1.27 -1.76 -6.68
N VAL A 121 0.35 -2.69 -6.39
CA VAL A 121 0.65 -4.12 -6.47
C VAL A 121 1.01 -4.51 -7.90
N LEU A 122 0.31 -3.98 -8.91
CA LEU A 122 0.62 -4.24 -10.32
C LEU A 122 1.99 -3.68 -10.72
N GLY A 123 2.29 -2.43 -10.34
CA GLY A 123 3.57 -1.78 -10.61
C GLY A 123 4.73 -2.47 -9.92
N PHE A 124 4.53 -2.92 -8.67
CA PHE A 124 5.51 -3.73 -7.94
C PHE A 124 5.71 -5.11 -8.56
N LYS A 125 4.64 -5.75 -9.08
CA LYS A 125 4.77 -7.04 -9.77
C LYS A 125 5.57 -6.89 -11.06
N ILE A 126 5.31 -5.85 -11.85
CA ILE A 126 5.95 -5.58 -13.15
C ILE A 126 7.38 -5.03 -13.02
N GLY A 127 7.70 -4.26 -11.97
CA GLY A 127 9.03 -3.64 -11.75
C GLY A 127 10.19 -4.57 -11.41
#